data_AF-G0EJG7-F1
#
_entry.id   AF-G0EJG7-F1
#
_cell.length_a   1.000
_cell.length_b   1.000
_cell.length_c   1.000
_cell.angle_alpha   90.00
_cell.angle_beta   90.00
_cell.angle_gamma   90.00
#
_symmetry.space_group_name_H-M   'P 1'
#
loop_
_entity.id
_entity.type
_entity.pdbx_description
1 polymer ?
#
loop_
_entity_poly.entity_id
_entity_poly.type
_entity_poly.pdbx_seq_one_letter_code
_entity_poly.pdbx_strand_id
1 'polypeptide(L)'
;MIKKILTIFLTLFLVGILSVSCSNADKTGSGETTKGIEQYNGNNYVSTSTVSANQYLWVLVKDGKIDMVTDTDNNTAPTYGTDIDFSVTGSTSTDYVFSSADGTIAGSLRFAPDGSILVVRFTKNPDASESILNTDITCNKK
;
A
#
# COMPACT_ATOMS: atom_id res chain seq x y z
N MET A 1 -1.90 26.24 -64.15
CA MET A 1 -1.95 26.79 -62.78
C MET A 1 -2.52 25.73 -61.84
N ILE A 2 -1.63 24.92 -61.26
CA ILE A 2 -1.90 23.90 -60.24
C ILE A 2 -2.12 24.62 -58.91
N LYS A 3 -3.36 24.69 -58.40
CA LYS A 3 -3.64 25.31 -57.09
C LYS A 3 -4.70 24.60 -56.24
N LYS A 4 -5.17 23.39 -56.61
CA LYS A 4 -6.30 22.76 -55.88
C LYS A 4 -6.11 21.32 -55.42
N ILE A 5 -4.94 20.70 -55.61
CA ILE A 5 -4.70 19.30 -55.21
C ILE A 5 -3.91 19.18 -53.90
N LEU A 6 -3.27 20.25 -53.41
CA LEU A 6 -2.42 20.19 -52.22
C LEU A 6 -3.20 20.10 -50.89
N THR A 7 -4.48 20.50 -50.86
CA THR A 7 -5.25 20.56 -49.60
C THR A 7 -5.87 19.22 -49.18
N ILE A 8 -5.95 18.24 -50.09
CA ILE A 8 -6.59 16.94 -49.81
C ILE A 8 -5.61 15.95 -49.16
N PHE A 9 -4.30 16.08 -49.39
CA PHE A 9 -3.29 15.20 -48.78
C PHE A 9 -2.94 15.57 -47.34
N LEU A 10 -3.24 16.80 -46.88
CA LEU A 10 -2.89 17.25 -45.53
C LEU A 10 -3.98 16.90 -44.48
N THR A 11 -5.20 16.54 -44.89
CA THR A 11 -6.28 16.15 -43.96
C THR A 11 -6.43 14.63 -43.82
N LEU A 12 -5.92 13.83 -44.75
CA LEU A 12 -5.99 12.36 -44.66
C LEU A 12 -4.90 11.74 -43.77
N PHE A 13 -3.84 12.47 -43.44
CA PHE A 13 -2.76 11.95 -42.58
C PHE A 13 -2.99 12.18 -41.08
N LEU A 14 -4.06 12.88 -40.69
CA LEU A 14 -4.35 13.19 -39.28
C LEU A 14 -5.40 12.28 -38.63
N VAL A 15 -5.91 11.28 -39.34
CA VAL A 15 -6.94 10.34 -38.83
C VAL A 15 -6.42 8.89 -38.74
N GLY A 16 -5.13 8.65 -39.00
CA GLY A 16 -4.61 7.29 -39.26
C GLY A 16 -3.67 6.66 -38.21
N ILE A 17 -3.39 7.30 -37.07
CA ILE A 17 -2.38 6.80 -36.10
C ILE A 17 -2.81 6.81 -34.62
N LEU A 18 -4.10 6.89 -34.31
CA LEU A 18 -4.60 6.73 -32.93
C LEU A 18 -5.22 5.34 -32.65
N SER A 19 -5.10 4.40 -33.59
CA SER A 19 -5.69 3.06 -33.49
C SER A 19 -4.64 1.95 -33.29
N VAL A 20 -3.78 2.09 -32.28
CA VAL A 20 -2.99 0.97 -31.74
C VAL A 20 -2.95 1.02 -30.21
N SER A 21 -3.75 0.13 -29.62
CA SER A 21 -3.58 -0.52 -28.31
C SER A 21 -3.70 0.28 -27.01
N CYS A 22 -4.92 0.39 -26.51
CA CYS A 22 -5.20 -0.12 -25.16
C CYS A 22 -6.10 -1.36 -25.31
N SER A 23 -5.48 -2.53 -25.48
CA SER A 23 -6.12 -3.80 -25.23
C SER A 23 -6.31 -3.96 -23.73
N ASN A 24 -7.38 -3.39 -23.18
CA ASN A 24 -7.98 -3.94 -21.97
C ASN A 24 -9.33 -4.51 -22.37
N ALA A 25 -9.27 -5.75 -22.86
CA ALA A 25 -10.31 -6.69 -22.54
C ALA A 25 -10.36 -6.80 -21.01
N ASP A 26 -11.32 -6.13 -20.37
CA ASP A 26 -12.23 -6.89 -19.52
C ASP A 26 -13.53 -6.11 -19.23
N LYS A 27 -14.63 -6.79 -19.52
CA LYS A 27 -15.95 -6.47 -18.99
C LYS A 27 -16.10 -7.26 -17.70
N THR A 28 -15.91 -6.60 -16.56
CA THR A 28 -16.67 -6.88 -15.34
C THR A 28 -17.34 -5.53 -15.01
N GLY A 29 -18.66 -5.37 -15.06
CA GLY A 29 -19.65 -6.19 -14.40
C GLY A 29 -19.61 -5.87 -12.91
N SER A 30 -20.31 -4.80 -12.48
CA SER A 30 -20.77 -4.54 -11.10
C SER A 30 -19.73 -4.61 -9.95
N GLY A 31 -19.63 -3.52 -9.18
CA GLY A 31 -19.19 -3.56 -7.79
C GLY A 31 -17.85 -2.90 -7.55
N GLU A 32 -17.81 -2.06 -6.51
CA GLU A 32 -16.62 -1.55 -5.84
C GLU A 32 -15.36 -2.36 -6.15
N THR A 33 -14.42 -1.79 -6.90
CA THR A 33 -13.06 -2.32 -6.93
C THR A 33 -12.54 -2.17 -5.51
N THR A 34 -12.61 -3.22 -4.69
CA THR A 34 -11.93 -3.21 -3.39
C THR A 34 -10.46 -3.02 -3.69
N LYS A 35 -9.96 -1.80 -3.47
CA LYS A 35 -8.55 -1.50 -3.63
C LYS A 35 -7.81 -2.32 -2.58
N GLY A 36 -6.80 -3.07 -3.02
CA GLY A 36 -5.90 -3.77 -2.11
C GLY A 36 -5.10 -2.78 -1.26
N ILE A 37 -4.15 -3.28 -0.47
CA ILE A 37 -3.33 -2.42 0.39
C ILE A 37 -2.53 -1.37 -0.40
N GLU A 38 -2.36 -1.55 -1.71
CA GLU A 38 -1.69 -0.62 -2.62
C GLU A 38 -2.27 0.80 -2.60
N GLN A 39 -3.53 0.97 -2.19
CA GLN A 39 -4.11 2.30 -1.99
C GLN A 39 -3.40 3.13 -0.91
N TYR A 40 -2.63 2.48 -0.03
CA TYR A 40 -1.85 3.10 1.03
C TYR A 40 -0.34 3.16 0.69
N ASN A 41 0.10 2.75 -0.49
CA ASN A 41 1.52 2.76 -0.87
C ASN A 41 2.16 4.15 -0.68
N GLY A 42 3.36 4.15 -0.09
CA GLY A 42 4.13 5.35 0.23
C GLY A 42 3.77 5.99 1.58
N ASN A 43 2.72 5.53 2.26
CA ASN A 43 2.36 6.04 3.58
C ASN A 43 3.28 5.45 4.67
N ASN A 44 3.66 6.31 5.60
CA ASN A 44 4.31 5.94 6.84
C ASN A 44 3.33 6.09 8.00
N TYR A 45 3.34 5.14 8.92
CA TYR A 45 2.55 5.17 10.14
C TYR A 45 3.47 4.95 11.33
N VAL A 46 3.21 5.67 12.43
CA VAL A 46 3.96 5.49 13.68
C VAL A 46 3.02 5.32 14.87
N SER A 47 3.36 4.41 15.78
CA SER A 47 2.57 4.15 16.97
C SER A 47 2.44 5.40 17.84
N THR A 48 1.27 5.58 18.47
CA THR A 48 0.99 6.72 19.36
C THR A 48 1.67 6.57 20.73
N SER A 49 2.03 5.34 21.09
CA SER A 49 2.77 4.98 22.29
C SER A 49 3.92 4.04 21.96
N THR A 50 4.87 3.90 22.90
CA THR A 50 6.01 3.01 22.74
C THR A 50 5.58 1.55 22.88
N VAL A 51 6.09 0.66 22.02
CA VAL A 51 5.78 -0.78 22.02
C VAL A 51 6.82 -1.60 22.78
N SER A 52 8.02 -1.07 22.98
CA SER A 52 9.08 -1.69 23.79
C SER A 52 10.14 -0.65 24.15
N ALA A 53 10.62 -0.62 25.40
CA ALA A 53 11.80 0.15 25.86
C ALA A 53 12.03 1.52 25.16
N ASN A 54 11.04 2.41 25.21
CA ASN A 54 11.07 3.74 24.58
C ASN A 54 11.14 3.79 23.05
N GLN A 55 10.76 2.70 22.38
CA GLN A 55 10.71 2.62 20.92
C GLN A 55 9.26 2.60 20.43
N TYR A 56 9.02 3.35 19.37
CA TYR A 56 7.78 3.39 18.62
C TYR A 56 7.84 2.41 17.45
N LEU A 57 6.70 1.81 17.11
CA LEU A 57 6.56 0.99 15.91
C LEU A 57 6.34 1.91 14.72
N TRP A 58 7.17 1.77 13.70
CA TRP A 58 7.02 2.40 12.40
C TRP A 58 6.60 1.37 11.36
N VAL A 59 5.65 1.74 10.51
CA VAL A 59 5.13 0.88 9.42
C VAL A 59 5.15 1.66 8.12
N LEU A 60 5.82 1.12 7.10
CA LEU A 60 5.79 1.62 5.74
C LEU A 60 4.93 0.69 4.88
N VAL A 61 4.00 1.24 4.11
CA VAL A 61 3.31 0.49 3.06
C VAL A 61 4.02 0.74 1.73
N LYS A 62 4.45 -0.31 1.04
CA LYS A 62 5.13 -0.18 -0.25
C LYS A 62 4.96 -1.45 -1.08
N ASP A 63 4.72 -1.28 -2.38
CA ASP A 63 4.61 -2.37 -3.36
C ASP A 63 3.63 -3.49 -2.95
N GLY A 64 2.49 -3.13 -2.33
CA GLY A 64 1.47 -4.10 -1.90
C GLY A 64 1.86 -4.91 -0.65
N LYS A 65 2.93 -4.50 0.03
CA LYS A 65 3.50 -5.12 1.22
C LYS A 65 3.69 -4.08 2.31
N ILE A 66 4.15 -4.52 3.47
CA ILE A 66 4.56 -3.62 4.54
C ILE A 66 5.97 -3.96 5.06
N ASP A 67 6.66 -2.93 5.50
CA ASP A 67 7.88 -3.04 6.30
C ASP A 67 7.61 -2.47 7.69
N MET A 68 8.23 -3.05 8.72
CA MET A 68 8.07 -2.65 10.10
C MET A 68 9.41 -2.56 10.81
N VAL A 69 9.66 -1.42 11.45
CA VAL A 69 10.87 -1.20 12.26
C VAL A 69 10.50 -0.50 13.56
N THR A 70 11.38 -0.56 14.56
CA THR A 70 11.24 0.24 15.77
C THR A 70 12.25 1.37 15.79
N ASP A 71 11.83 2.56 16.23
CA ASP A 71 12.70 3.73 16.39
C ASP A 71 12.35 4.50 17.65
N THR A 72 13.32 5.21 18.22
CA THR A 72 13.12 6.10 19.38
C THR A 72 12.49 7.44 19.02
N ASP A 73 12.61 7.91 17.77
CA ASP A 73 11.92 9.09 17.26
C ASP A 73 10.57 8.70 16.66
N ASN A 74 9.54 9.47 16.98
CA ASN A 74 8.21 9.34 16.37
C ASN A 74 7.82 10.54 15.50
N ASN A 75 8.76 11.42 15.17
CA ASN A 75 8.53 12.61 14.35
C ASN A 75 9.04 12.43 12.91
N THR A 76 10.15 11.73 12.74
CA THR A 76 10.79 11.50 11.45
C THR A 76 10.78 10.02 11.12
N ALA A 77 10.32 9.65 9.92
CA ALA A 77 10.34 8.26 9.49
C ALA A 77 11.79 7.74 9.44
N PRO A 78 12.06 6.53 9.98
CA PRO A 78 13.37 5.92 9.94
C PRO A 78 13.74 5.45 8.53
N THR A 79 14.97 5.00 8.36
CA THR A 79 15.35 4.26 7.15
C THR A 79 14.84 2.83 7.28
N TYR A 80 14.01 2.42 6.32
CA TYR A 80 13.48 1.07 6.20
C TYR A 80 14.48 0.15 5.51
N GLY A 81 14.32 -1.16 5.70
CA GLY A 81 15.14 -2.16 5.01
C GLY A 81 14.97 -2.07 3.50
N THR A 82 15.93 -2.62 2.74
CA THR A 82 15.75 -2.75 1.29
C THR A 82 14.78 -3.87 0.93
N ASP A 83 14.62 -4.84 1.83
CA ASP A 83 13.70 -5.97 1.70
C ASP A 83 12.43 -5.66 2.48
N ILE A 84 11.28 -5.71 1.79
CA ILE A 84 9.97 -5.49 2.41
C ILE A 84 9.48 -6.85 2.93
N ASP A 85 9.43 -6.97 4.25
CA ASP A 85 9.43 -8.26 4.94
C ASP A 85 8.07 -8.97 5.01
N PHE A 86 6.97 -8.22 4.89
CA PHE A 86 5.65 -8.77 5.18
C PHE A 86 4.73 -8.76 3.96
N SER A 87 4.32 -9.96 3.54
CA SER A 87 3.26 -10.10 2.55
C SER A 87 1.92 -9.78 3.18
N VAL A 88 1.07 -9.07 2.45
CA VAL A 88 -0.27 -8.71 2.89
C VAL A 88 -1.32 -9.40 2.03
N THR A 89 -2.33 -9.97 2.69
CA THR A 89 -3.47 -10.60 2.02
C THR A 89 -4.78 -10.18 2.70
N GLY A 90 -5.89 -10.46 2.04
CA GLY A 90 -7.23 -10.05 2.50
C GLY A 90 -7.69 -8.74 1.88
N SER A 91 -9.02 -8.60 1.76
CA SER A 91 -9.66 -7.39 1.25
C SER A 91 -11.16 -7.44 1.53
N THR A 92 -11.59 -6.88 2.66
CA THR A 92 -12.99 -6.46 2.86
C THR A 92 -13.17 -4.94 2.90
N SER A 93 -12.09 -4.17 2.69
CA SER A 93 -11.97 -2.73 2.34
C SER A 93 -10.90 -2.01 3.18
N THR A 94 -10.86 -2.25 4.49
CA THR A 94 -9.89 -1.63 5.42
C THR A 94 -9.13 -2.62 6.30
N ASP A 95 -9.57 -3.87 6.33
CA ASP A 95 -8.96 -4.94 7.13
C ASP A 95 -8.10 -5.86 6.26
N TYR A 96 -6.88 -6.11 6.72
CA TYR A 96 -5.89 -6.93 6.05
C TYR A 96 -5.18 -7.84 7.06
N VAL A 97 -4.53 -8.89 6.57
CA VAL A 97 -3.63 -9.73 7.35
C VAL A 97 -2.24 -9.69 6.75
N PHE A 98 -1.22 -9.76 7.60
CA PHE A 98 0.17 -9.78 7.16
C PHE A 98 0.91 -10.97 7.76
N SER A 99 1.96 -11.41 7.06
CA SER A 99 2.89 -12.41 7.60
C SER A 99 4.27 -12.29 6.97
N SER A 100 5.30 -12.64 7.74
CA SER A 100 6.65 -12.89 7.20
C SER A 100 6.62 -14.10 6.27
N ALA A 101 7.65 -14.22 5.42
CA ALA A 101 7.71 -15.32 4.43
C ALA A 101 7.70 -16.72 5.07
N ASP A 102 8.28 -16.86 6.26
CA ASP A 102 8.31 -18.10 7.05
C ASP A 102 7.09 -18.25 8.00
N GLY A 103 6.23 -17.23 8.09
CA GLY A 103 5.04 -17.22 8.93
C GLY A 103 5.30 -17.15 10.45
N THR A 104 6.54 -16.89 10.88
CA THR A 104 6.91 -16.74 12.30
C THR A 104 6.36 -15.46 12.90
N ILE A 105 6.25 -14.40 12.09
CA ILE A 105 5.60 -13.15 12.45
C ILE A 105 4.32 -13.02 11.62
N ALA A 106 3.20 -12.74 12.28
CA ALA A 106 1.91 -12.57 11.63
C ALA A 106 0.97 -11.69 12.45
N GLY A 107 -0.01 -11.10 11.76
CA GLY A 107 -0.99 -10.25 12.40
C GLY A 107 -2.05 -9.70 11.46
N SER A 108 -2.75 -8.68 11.94
CA SER A 108 -3.76 -7.94 11.18
C SER A 108 -3.45 -6.45 11.14
N LEU A 109 -3.88 -5.82 10.06
CA LEU A 109 -3.90 -4.38 9.86
C LEU A 109 -5.35 -3.94 9.71
N ARG A 110 -5.71 -2.82 10.34
CA ARG A 110 -7.00 -2.16 10.13
C ARG A 110 -6.79 -0.68 9.91
N PHE A 111 -7.08 -0.20 8.71
CA PHE A 111 -6.99 1.21 8.37
C PHE A 111 -8.29 1.93 8.74
N ALA A 112 -8.21 3.18 9.17
CA ALA A 112 -9.39 4.04 9.20
C ALA A 112 -9.87 4.32 7.77
N PRO A 113 -11.17 4.61 7.55
CA PRO A 113 -11.71 4.86 6.20
C PRO A 113 -11.03 6.02 5.44
N ASP A 114 -10.48 6.99 6.17
CA ASP A 114 -9.74 8.13 5.61
C ASP A 114 -8.23 7.87 5.45
N GLY A 115 -7.76 6.67 5.85
CA GLY A 115 -6.36 6.26 5.81
C GLY A 115 -5.44 6.98 6.80
N SER A 116 -5.99 7.79 7.73
CA SER A 116 -5.21 8.58 8.69
C SER A 116 -4.65 7.76 9.86
N ILE A 117 -5.32 6.66 10.20
CA ILE A 117 -4.98 5.76 11.29
C ILE A 117 -4.77 4.36 10.74
N LEU A 118 -3.76 3.68 11.28
CA LEU A 118 -3.52 2.25 11.11
C LEU A 118 -3.51 1.59 12.49
N VAL A 119 -4.31 0.55 12.67
CA VAL A 119 -4.21 -0.34 13.84
C VAL A 119 -3.48 -1.60 13.43
N VAL A 120 -2.39 -1.91 14.12
CA VAL A 120 -1.60 -3.14 13.95
C VAL A 120 -1.87 -4.07 15.13
N ARG A 121 -2.08 -5.36 14.86
CA ARG A 121 -2.20 -6.38 15.91
C ARG A 121 -1.38 -7.60 15.55
N PHE A 122 -0.34 -7.88 16.33
CA PHE A 122 0.45 -9.10 16.17
C PHE A 122 -0.30 -10.29 16.79
N THR A 123 -0.41 -11.38 16.06
CA THR A 123 -0.93 -12.67 16.56
C THR A 123 0.20 -13.69 16.75
N LYS A 124 1.31 -13.50 16.02
CA LYS A 124 2.56 -14.24 16.19
C LYS A 124 3.74 -13.27 16.08
N ASN A 125 4.65 -13.32 17.04
CA ASN A 125 5.96 -12.68 16.98
C ASN A 125 6.79 -13.28 18.13
N PRO A 126 7.81 -14.12 17.85
CA PRO A 126 8.60 -14.79 18.89
C PRO A 126 9.45 -13.82 19.73
N ASP A 127 9.75 -12.64 19.19
CA ASP A 127 10.61 -11.64 19.84
C ASP A 127 9.79 -10.54 20.55
N ALA A 128 8.46 -10.53 20.40
CA ALA A 128 7.59 -9.60 21.10
C ALA A 128 7.34 -10.06 22.53
N SER A 129 7.21 -9.09 23.45
CA SER A 129 6.69 -9.41 24.79
C SER A 129 5.25 -9.89 24.71
N GLU A 130 4.85 -10.75 25.66
CA GLU A 130 3.47 -11.26 25.73
C GLU A 130 2.43 -10.13 25.82
N SER A 131 2.80 -8.98 26.40
CA SER A 131 1.92 -7.81 26.51
C SER A 131 1.59 -7.15 25.17
N ILE A 132 2.40 -7.37 24.13
CA ILE A 132 2.19 -6.79 22.79
C ILE A 132 1.40 -7.75 21.89
N LEU A 133 1.53 -9.06 22.10
CA LEU A 133 0.75 -10.04 21.36
C LEU A 133 -0.74 -9.87 21.64
N ASN A 134 -1.54 -9.95 20.58
CA ASN A 134 -2.99 -9.81 20.60
C ASN A 134 -3.49 -8.48 21.19
N THR A 135 -2.67 -7.44 21.18
CA THR A 135 -3.01 -6.08 21.60
C THR A 135 -3.04 -5.15 20.39
N ASP A 136 -4.02 -4.25 20.35
CA ASP A 136 -4.15 -3.27 19.27
C ASP A 136 -3.13 -2.13 19.47
N ILE A 137 -2.24 -1.95 18.49
CA ILE A 137 -1.26 -0.85 18.43
C ILE A 137 -1.80 0.19 17.46
N THR A 138 -2.20 1.35 18.00
CA THR A 138 -2.71 2.45 17.18
C THR A 138 -1.55 3.28 16.63
N CYS A 139 -1.55 3.50 15.32
CA CYS A 139 -0.53 4.26 14.61
C CYS A 139 -1.17 5.41 13.82
N ASN A 140 -0.55 6.58 13.87
CA ASN A 140 -0.96 7.74 13.08
C ASN A 140 -0.12 7.84 11.82
N LYS A 141 -0.75 8.22 10.71
CA LYS A 141 -0.06 8.56 9.48
C LYS A 141 0.88 9.75 9.71
N LYS A 142 2.08 9.70 9.12
CA LYS A 142 3.09 10.76 9.11
C LYS A 142 3.32 11.32 7.72
#